data_AF-A0A101A0C5-F1
#
_entry.id   AF-A0A101A0C5-F1
#
_cell.length_a   1.000
_cell.length_b   1.000
_cell.length_c   1.000
_cell.angle_alpha   90.00
_cell.angle_beta   90.00
_cell.angle_gamma   90.00
#
_symmetry.space_group_name_H-M   'P 1'
#
loop_
_entity.id
_entity.type
_entity.pdbx_description
1 polymer ?
#
loop_
_entity_poly.entity_id
_entity_poly.type
_entity_poly.pdbx_seq_one_letter_code
_entity_poly.pdbx_strand_id
1 'polypeptide(L)'
;MTAPLFAPGYLLLRDAVSTPRSYLSDAALGLSEAAPRALPQDFFMAVVSSVIDGGVVAKTLLVAGLWLAGWGAARLAAAVVPESGLAGRCVAVTVAIWNPYVAERLLQGHWSLLVGYGCLPWVATTVLQMRESARWTPLWALAFWLALAGLTPTGLMLAATVALVCVAAPGEGWGRWRCAGVTMAMTVVAALPWLVAATVSRSLESSQADGVFAFAARAEPGLGTLLSLAGLGGIWNADAVPPSRTTLLAIVGTAVLLGVVALGLPVALHRPTAVPLMVLAGFAVVVPALMATGPGLVLVEAAVRAVPGLGVVRDAQKWVALAMPGYVVAGAAAVIFARRWLPTAATAALCCAALIATLPDLAWGVGGRVTAVQYPPGWAKVAAIINADPRTVAVMPMGSMRHFEWAGEAPVLDPLPRWVRADVLTTGDLHIGERTVYGEGQRARDVQEILVESADQNLLADAGVGWVVVESGAPTERLPLPVAYTDEDLTLYRVGGSSPQADGRTVVLAAHWAWLAMLLGGAGALLARSVLKSPPRVKAPHRR
;
A
#
# COMPACT_ATOMS: atom_id res chain seq x y z
N MET A 1 9.60 11.54 -10.47
CA MET A 1 9.15 11.23 -9.09
C MET A 1 9.98 10.15 -8.39
N THR A 2 10.42 9.06 -9.02
CA THR A 2 11.15 7.96 -8.33
C THR A 2 12.65 7.89 -8.60
N ALA A 3 13.25 8.92 -9.22
CA ALA A 3 14.64 8.89 -9.67
C ALA A 3 15.67 8.47 -8.59
N PRO A 4 15.57 8.92 -7.32
CA PRO A 4 16.54 8.52 -6.30
C PRO A 4 16.50 7.03 -5.93
N LEU A 5 15.41 6.32 -6.22
CA LEU A 5 15.27 4.89 -5.92
C LEU A 5 16.12 3.99 -6.81
N PHE A 6 16.61 4.51 -7.96
CA PHE A 6 17.51 3.77 -8.84
C PHE A 6 18.93 3.64 -8.27
N ALA A 7 19.27 4.42 -7.23
CA ALA A 7 20.52 4.22 -6.51
C ALA A 7 20.53 2.83 -5.81
N PRO A 8 21.71 2.18 -5.70
CA PRO A 8 21.86 0.94 -4.95
C PRO A 8 21.38 1.08 -3.51
N GLY A 9 20.90 -0.02 -2.92
CA GLY A 9 20.47 -0.08 -1.52
C GLY A 9 18.99 -0.40 -1.36
N TYR A 10 18.43 -0.02 -0.22
CA TYR A 10 17.14 -0.47 0.28
C TYR A 10 16.21 0.71 0.55
N LEU A 11 14.91 0.48 0.46
CA LEU A 11 13.90 1.46 0.81
C LEU A 11 13.61 1.32 2.31
N LEU A 12 14.03 2.31 3.09
CA LEU A 12 13.74 2.47 4.52
C LEU A 12 13.13 3.84 4.74
N LEU A 13 11.80 3.87 4.92
CA LEU A 13 11.05 5.09 5.19
C LEU A 13 9.70 4.72 5.81
N ARG A 14 9.53 4.95 7.11
CA ARG A 14 8.32 4.63 7.88
C ARG A 14 7.89 3.18 7.63
N ASP A 15 6.75 2.98 6.96
CA ASP A 15 6.18 1.64 6.74
C ASP A 15 6.93 0.87 5.63
N ALA A 16 7.71 1.56 4.79
CA ALA A 16 8.51 0.94 3.76
C ALA A 16 9.84 0.46 4.33
N VAL A 17 9.97 -0.85 4.49
CA VAL A 17 11.20 -1.49 4.96
C VAL A 17 11.48 -2.71 4.10
N SER A 18 12.46 -2.58 3.21
CA SER A 18 12.94 -3.69 2.38
C SER A 18 14.25 -4.24 2.92
N THR A 19 14.36 -5.56 3.03
CA THR A 19 15.59 -6.26 3.40
C THR A 19 16.15 -7.01 2.19
N PRO A 20 17.46 -7.35 2.15
CA PRO A 20 18.03 -8.14 1.07
C PRO A 20 17.32 -9.49 0.89
N ARG A 21 16.98 -10.11 2.03
CA ARG A 21 16.31 -11.40 2.11
C ARG A 21 15.22 -11.33 3.17
N SER A 22 14.01 -11.79 2.83
CA SER A 22 12.91 -11.96 3.78
C SER A 22 12.54 -13.42 3.99
N TYR A 23 12.05 -13.82 5.17
CA TYR A 23 11.76 -15.23 5.46
C TYR A 23 10.29 -15.49 5.79
N LEU A 24 9.84 -16.74 5.60
CA LEU A 24 8.49 -17.20 5.97
C LEU A 24 8.40 -17.49 7.48
N SER A 25 8.70 -16.47 8.30
CA SER A 25 8.48 -16.50 9.75
C SER A 25 6.98 -16.54 10.06
N ASP A 26 6.62 -16.81 11.32
CA ASP A 26 5.21 -16.84 11.73
C ASP A 26 4.58 -15.44 11.65
N ALA A 27 5.34 -14.39 11.97
CA ALA A 27 4.94 -13.00 11.69
C ALA A 27 4.68 -12.74 10.20
N ALA A 28 5.53 -13.23 9.29
CA ALA A 28 5.34 -13.07 7.84
C ALA A 28 4.13 -13.84 7.28
N LEU A 29 3.61 -14.81 8.03
CA LEU A 29 2.35 -15.51 7.75
C LEU A 29 1.15 -14.93 8.52
N GLY A 30 1.37 -13.89 9.34
CA GLY A 30 0.35 -13.28 10.19
C GLY A 30 -0.17 -14.19 11.30
N LEU A 31 0.69 -15.10 11.78
CA LEU A 31 0.44 -15.99 12.91
C LEU A 31 0.98 -15.42 14.23
N SER A 32 1.58 -14.23 14.20
CA SER A 32 1.94 -13.46 15.40
C SER A 32 0.71 -12.84 16.08
N GLU A 33 0.89 -12.32 17.29
CA GLU A 33 -0.15 -11.55 18.02
C GLU A 33 -0.58 -10.29 17.26
N ALA A 34 0.33 -9.69 16.47
CA ALA A 34 0.02 -8.52 15.66
C ALA A 34 -0.94 -8.85 14.51
N ALA A 35 -1.87 -7.92 14.23
CA ALA A 35 -2.83 -8.07 13.14
C ALA A 35 -2.11 -8.22 11.77
N PRO A 36 -2.60 -9.10 10.86
CA PRO A 36 -1.96 -9.44 9.58
C PRO A 36 -2.12 -8.33 8.52
N ARG A 37 -1.55 -7.15 8.79
CA ARG A 37 -1.71 -5.94 7.96
C ARG A 37 -0.91 -5.98 6.65
N ALA A 38 0.11 -6.83 6.57
CA ALA A 38 1.02 -6.96 5.44
C ALA A 38 0.86 -8.29 4.67
N LEU A 39 -0.25 -9.00 4.83
CA LEU A 39 -0.50 -10.23 4.05
C LEU A 39 -1.31 -9.94 2.79
N PRO A 40 -1.00 -10.58 1.66
CA PRO A 40 0.09 -11.55 1.39
C PRO A 40 1.41 -10.90 0.94
N GLN A 41 1.59 -9.57 1.07
CA GLN A 41 2.84 -8.90 0.69
C GLN A 41 4.08 -9.55 1.31
N ASP A 42 4.09 -9.80 2.63
CA ASP A 42 5.28 -10.31 3.31
C ASP A 42 5.58 -11.76 2.91
N PHE A 43 4.56 -12.59 2.69
CA PHE A 43 4.71 -13.89 2.03
C PHE A 43 5.33 -13.77 0.63
N PHE A 44 4.80 -12.86 -0.21
CA PHE A 44 5.32 -12.64 -1.56
C PHE A 44 6.79 -12.22 -1.53
N MET A 45 7.14 -11.27 -0.65
CA MET A 45 8.53 -10.83 -0.46
C MET A 45 9.40 -11.97 0.05
N ALA A 46 8.93 -12.81 0.96
CA ALA A 46 9.67 -13.97 1.46
C ALA A 46 9.89 -15.07 0.41
N VAL A 47 8.98 -15.23 -0.55
CA VAL A 47 9.15 -16.17 -1.67
C VAL A 47 10.11 -15.58 -2.71
N VAL A 48 9.85 -14.38 -3.22
CA VAL A 48 10.61 -13.79 -4.32
C VAL A 48 12.04 -13.41 -3.89
N SER A 49 12.23 -12.99 -2.64
CA SER A 49 13.56 -12.60 -2.15
C SER A 49 14.55 -13.76 -2.02
N SER A 50 14.12 -15.00 -2.27
CA SER A 50 15.01 -16.16 -2.34
C SER A 50 15.84 -16.20 -3.64
N VAL A 51 15.40 -15.45 -4.66
CA VAL A 51 16.03 -15.43 -5.99
C VAL A 51 16.49 -14.03 -6.37
N ILE A 52 15.75 -12.98 -5.99
CA ILE A 52 16.03 -11.59 -6.34
C ILE A 52 16.19 -10.80 -5.03
N ASP A 53 17.13 -9.87 -4.94
CA ASP A 53 17.26 -9.01 -3.76
C ASP A 53 15.92 -8.31 -3.41
N GLY A 54 15.50 -8.38 -2.15
CA GLY A 54 14.21 -7.84 -1.71
C GLY A 54 14.10 -6.32 -1.84
N GLY A 55 15.20 -5.58 -1.72
CA GLY A 55 15.26 -4.15 -2.01
C GLY A 55 14.95 -3.84 -3.47
N VAL A 56 15.52 -4.63 -4.39
CA VAL A 56 15.20 -4.54 -5.83
C VAL A 56 13.72 -4.82 -6.07
N VAL A 57 13.17 -5.90 -5.50
CA VAL A 57 11.75 -6.26 -5.68
C VAL A 57 10.81 -5.14 -5.20
N ALA A 58 11.02 -4.61 -4.00
CA ALA A 58 10.17 -3.56 -3.43
C ALA A 58 10.23 -2.28 -4.28
N LYS A 59 11.43 -1.84 -4.68
CA LYS A 59 11.61 -0.66 -5.54
C LYS A 59 10.98 -0.86 -6.92
N THR A 60 11.17 -2.03 -7.53
CA THR A 60 10.56 -2.36 -8.83
C THR A 60 9.04 -2.34 -8.73
N LEU A 61 8.45 -2.94 -7.70
CA LEU A 61 7.00 -2.93 -7.49
C LEU A 61 6.46 -1.53 -7.28
N LEU A 62 7.14 -0.69 -6.49
CA LEU A 62 6.74 0.70 -6.30
C LEU A 62 6.74 1.48 -7.63
N VAL A 63 7.84 1.40 -8.39
CA VAL A 63 7.95 2.06 -9.70
C VAL A 63 6.90 1.52 -10.68
N ALA A 64 6.70 0.19 -10.70
CA ALA A 64 5.70 -0.45 -11.54
C ALA A 64 4.28 -0.05 -11.15
N GLY A 65 3.95 0.06 -9.85
CA GLY A 65 2.65 0.51 -9.37
C GLY A 65 2.30 1.91 -9.85
N LEU A 66 3.23 2.86 -9.75
CA LEU A 66 3.07 4.22 -10.26
C LEU A 66 2.95 4.27 -11.79
N TRP A 67 3.75 3.46 -12.49
CA TRP A 67 3.66 3.33 -13.93
C TRP A 67 2.32 2.73 -14.37
N LEU A 68 1.84 1.70 -13.68
CA LEU A 68 0.54 1.08 -13.89
C LEU A 68 -0.61 2.04 -13.61
N ALA A 69 -0.49 2.92 -12.60
CA ALA A 69 -1.47 3.96 -12.33
C ALA A 69 -1.61 4.93 -13.52
N GLY A 70 -0.49 5.45 -14.02
CA GLY A 70 -0.47 6.35 -15.18
C GLY A 70 -0.95 5.65 -16.47
N TRP A 71 -0.39 4.49 -16.78
CA TRP A 71 -0.76 3.74 -17.98
C TRP A 71 -2.23 3.29 -17.95
N GLY A 72 -2.68 2.80 -16.80
CA GLY A 72 -4.07 2.42 -16.57
C GLY A 72 -5.01 3.60 -16.70
N ALA A 73 -4.67 4.77 -16.15
CA ALA A 73 -5.47 5.99 -16.30
C ALA A 73 -5.59 6.41 -17.77
N ALA A 74 -4.50 6.34 -18.53
CA ALA A 74 -4.54 6.58 -19.98
C ALA A 74 -5.44 5.57 -20.73
N ARG A 75 -5.46 4.31 -20.29
CA ARG A 75 -6.29 3.25 -20.89
C ARG A 75 -7.76 3.42 -20.53
N LEU A 76 -8.06 3.81 -19.29
CA LEU A 76 -9.41 4.12 -18.84
C LEU A 76 -9.97 5.34 -19.57
N ALA A 77 -9.18 6.42 -19.69
CA ALA A 77 -9.55 7.60 -20.47
C ALA A 77 -9.82 7.24 -21.94
N ALA A 78 -8.98 6.41 -22.56
CA ALA A 78 -9.20 5.95 -23.93
C ALA A 78 -10.45 5.08 -24.10
N ALA A 79 -10.86 4.35 -23.05
CA ALA A 79 -12.06 3.51 -23.08
C ALA A 79 -13.36 4.30 -22.85
N VAL A 80 -13.34 5.30 -21.96
CA VAL A 80 -14.55 6.03 -21.53
C VAL A 80 -14.75 7.32 -22.32
N VAL A 81 -13.65 7.98 -22.70
CA VAL A 81 -13.63 9.29 -23.36
C VAL A 81 -12.66 9.27 -24.56
N PRO A 82 -12.87 8.38 -25.55
CA PRO A 82 -11.92 8.17 -26.66
C PRO A 82 -11.64 9.42 -27.47
N GLU A 83 -12.61 10.33 -27.59
CA GLU A 83 -12.54 11.56 -28.38
C GLU A 83 -11.56 12.59 -27.80
N SER A 84 -11.13 12.41 -26.54
CA SER A 84 -10.10 13.24 -25.92
C SER A 84 -8.69 12.95 -26.47
N GLY A 85 -8.51 11.82 -27.18
CA GLY A 85 -7.28 11.45 -27.86
C GLY A 85 -6.06 11.38 -26.94
N LEU A 86 -4.87 11.64 -27.49
CA LEU A 86 -3.63 11.65 -26.72
C LEU A 86 -3.64 12.76 -25.64
N ALA A 87 -4.22 13.92 -25.96
CA ALA A 87 -4.30 15.06 -25.05
C ALA A 87 -5.03 14.72 -23.74
N GLY A 88 -6.22 14.10 -23.83
CA GLY A 88 -6.94 13.67 -22.63
C GLY A 88 -6.20 12.60 -21.84
N ARG A 89 -5.51 11.67 -22.53
CA ARG A 89 -4.68 10.64 -21.88
C ARG A 89 -3.51 11.25 -21.10
N CYS A 90 -2.87 12.31 -21.61
CA CYS A 90 -1.83 13.03 -20.88
C CYS A 90 -2.37 13.64 -19.59
N VAL A 91 -3.54 14.29 -19.62
CA VAL A 91 -4.17 14.85 -18.41
C VAL A 91 -4.52 13.74 -17.43
N ALA A 92 -5.10 12.63 -17.91
CA ALA A 92 -5.46 11.48 -17.08
C ALA A 92 -4.23 10.90 -16.36
N VAL A 93 -3.10 10.73 -17.07
CA VAL A 93 -1.84 10.26 -16.49
C VAL A 93 -1.39 11.23 -15.39
N THR A 94 -1.31 12.53 -15.68
CA THR A 94 -0.84 13.53 -14.72
C THR A 94 -1.70 13.58 -13.46
N VAL A 95 -3.03 13.56 -13.61
CA VAL A 95 -3.96 13.50 -12.46
C VAL A 95 -3.77 12.22 -11.64
N ALA A 96 -3.49 11.08 -12.28
CA ALA A 96 -3.33 9.79 -11.60
C ALA A 96 -2.03 9.70 -10.80
N ILE A 97 -0.92 10.28 -11.27
CA ILE A 97 0.40 10.06 -10.66
C ILE A 97 0.97 11.30 -9.97
N TRP A 98 0.54 12.50 -10.36
CA TRP A 98 1.04 13.77 -9.83
C TRP A 98 -0.01 14.46 -8.96
N ASN A 99 -0.32 13.84 -7.81
CA ASN A 99 -1.31 14.33 -6.85
C ASN A 99 -0.84 14.13 -5.40
N PRO A 100 -1.47 14.83 -4.42
CA PRO A 100 -1.09 14.74 -3.01
C PRO A 100 -1.17 13.31 -2.44
N TYR A 101 -2.17 12.50 -2.82
CA TYR A 101 -2.32 11.13 -2.32
C TYR A 101 -1.06 10.31 -2.60
N VAL A 102 -0.54 10.38 -3.83
CA VAL A 102 0.68 9.67 -4.22
C VAL A 102 1.88 10.17 -3.42
N ALA A 103 2.02 11.49 -3.26
CA ALA A 103 3.13 12.08 -2.50
C ALA A 103 3.11 11.66 -1.02
N GLU A 104 1.95 11.75 -0.37
CA GLU A 104 1.75 11.34 1.02
C GLU A 104 1.99 9.84 1.21
N ARG A 105 1.52 9.00 0.28
CA ARG A 105 1.76 7.54 0.36
C ARG A 105 3.22 7.16 0.15
N LEU A 106 3.93 7.88 -0.72
CA LEU A 106 5.37 7.71 -0.88
C LEU A 106 6.12 8.05 0.40
N LEU A 107 5.79 9.17 1.04
CA LEU A 107 6.43 9.58 2.29
C LEU A 107 6.07 8.69 3.48
N GLN A 108 4.85 8.16 3.51
CA GLN A 108 4.42 7.22 4.54
C GLN A 108 5.04 5.82 4.37
N GLY A 109 5.61 5.51 3.20
CA GLY A 109 6.15 4.18 2.92
C GLY A 109 5.11 3.13 2.50
N HIS A 110 3.92 3.57 2.07
CA HIS A 110 2.82 2.70 1.65
C HIS A 110 2.99 2.18 0.20
N TRP A 111 4.14 1.58 -0.10
CA TRP A 111 4.51 1.21 -1.48
C TRP A 111 3.58 0.17 -2.12
N SER A 112 3.15 -0.84 -1.37
CA SER A 112 2.25 -1.90 -1.85
C SER A 112 0.81 -1.42 -1.99
N LEU A 113 0.37 -0.47 -1.16
CA LEU A 113 -0.90 0.23 -1.35
C LEU A 113 -0.88 1.03 -2.66
N LEU A 114 0.26 1.63 -3.03
CA LEU A 114 0.42 2.31 -4.33
C LEU A 114 0.38 1.33 -5.52
N VAL A 115 0.79 0.08 -5.34
CA VAL A 115 0.55 -0.99 -6.34
C VAL A 115 -0.96 -1.24 -6.49
N GLY A 116 -1.69 -1.34 -5.37
CA GLY A 116 -3.15 -1.46 -5.39
C GLY A 116 -3.86 -0.26 -6.03
N TYR A 117 -3.42 0.95 -5.70
CA TYR A 117 -3.85 2.20 -6.34
C TYR A 117 -3.63 2.16 -7.86
N GLY A 118 -2.47 1.67 -8.31
CA GLY A 118 -2.16 1.49 -9.73
C GLY A 118 -3.06 0.49 -10.45
N CYS A 119 -3.66 -0.47 -9.74
CA CYS A 119 -4.57 -1.45 -10.30
C CYS A 119 -5.99 -0.89 -10.55
N LEU A 120 -6.41 0.16 -9.83
CA LEU A 120 -7.80 0.66 -9.89
C LEU A 120 -8.30 0.99 -11.31
N PRO A 121 -7.56 1.73 -12.16
CA PRO A 121 -8.04 2.05 -13.50
C PRO A 121 -8.07 0.82 -14.42
N TRP A 122 -7.23 -0.18 -14.17
CA TRP A 122 -7.26 -1.46 -14.89
C TRP A 122 -8.48 -2.29 -14.52
N VAL A 123 -8.81 -2.34 -13.22
CA VAL A 123 -10.01 -3.00 -12.72
C VAL A 123 -11.26 -2.34 -13.30
N ALA A 124 -11.34 -1.00 -13.25
CA ALA A 124 -12.43 -0.25 -13.86
C ALA A 124 -12.58 -0.57 -15.35
N THR A 125 -11.49 -0.45 -16.11
CA THR A 125 -11.46 -0.74 -17.55
C THR A 125 -11.90 -2.18 -17.85
N THR A 126 -11.46 -3.13 -17.04
CA THR A 126 -11.77 -4.55 -17.23
C THR A 126 -13.25 -4.85 -17.01
N VAL A 127 -13.84 -4.33 -15.93
CA VAL A 127 -15.27 -4.53 -15.66
C VAL A 127 -16.13 -3.81 -16.69
N LEU A 128 -15.76 -2.59 -17.11
CA LEU A 128 -16.44 -1.90 -18.19
C LEU A 128 -16.42 -2.73 -19.49
N GLN A 129 -15.30 -3.37 -19.84
CA GLN A 129 -15.21 -4.27 -21.00
C GLN A 129 -16.06 -5.55 -20.86
N MET A 130 -16.20 -6.09 -19.63
CA MET A 130 -17.13 -7.21 -19.35
C MET A 130 -18.58 -6.78 -19.52
N ARG A 131 -18.92 -5.55 -19.12
CA ARG A 131 -20.26 -4.98 -19.29
C ARG A 131 -20.56 -4.64 -20.75
N GLU A 132 -19.56 -4.26 -21.54
CA GLU A 132 -19.69 -4.00 -22.96
C GLU A 132 -19.77 -5.27 -23.81
N SER A 133 -18.99 -6.32 -23.49
CA SER A 133 -18.90 -7.53 -24.31
C SER A 133 -18.92 -8.82 -23.49
N ALA A 134 -19.62 -9.86 -23.98
CA ALA A 134 -19.74 -11.18 -23.34
C ALA A 134 -18.44 -12.02 -23.35
N ARG A 135 -17.29 -11.42 -23.65
CA ARG A 135 -16.01 -12.13 -23.79
C ARG A 135 -15.50 -12.60 -22.42
N TRP A 136 -14.85 -13.76 -22.40
CA TRP A 136 -14.26 -14.32 -21.17
C TRP A 136 -12.87 -13.78 -20.87
N THR A 137 -12.19 -13.16 -21.84
CA THR A 137 -10.82 -12.69 -21.60
C THR A 137 -10.67 -11.66 -20.47
N PRO A 138 -11.57 -10.66 -20.33
CA PRO A 138 -11.50 -9.73 -19.22
C PRO A 138 -11.60 -10.40 -17.84
N LEU A 139 -12.18 -11.59 -17.74
CA LEU A 139 -12.24 -12.37 -16.49
C LEU A 139 -10.85 -12.63 -15.90
N TRP A 140 -9.91 -13.07 -16.74
CA TRP A 140 -8.54 -13.36 -16.33
C TRP A 140 -7.75 -12.10 -15.99
N ALA A 141 -8.04 -11.00 -16.70
CA ALA A 141 -7.50 -9.69 -16.35
C ALA A 141 -8.00 -9.26 -14.97
N LEU A 142 -9.29 -9.43 -14.68
CA LEU A 142 -9.89 -9.06 -13.40
C LEU A 142 -9.27 -9.86 -12.26
N ALA A 143 -9.11 -11.18 -12.44
CA ALA A 143 -8.43 -12.04 -11.48
C ALA A 143 -7.01 -11.56 -11.17
N PHE A 144 -6.24 -11.24 -12.22
CA PHE A 144 -4.88 -10.71 -12.07
C PHE A 144 -4.85 -9.38 -11.30
N TRP A 145 -5.66 -8.40 -11.70
CA TRP A 145 -5.65 -7.07 -11.09
C TRP A 145 -6.19 -7.07 -9.66
N LEU A 146 -7.19 -7.91 -9.34
CA LEU A 146 -7.67 -8.09 -7.97
C LEU A 146 -6.60 -8.76 -7.10
N ALA A 147 -5.94 -9.82 -7.60
CA ALA A 147 -4.86 -10.48 -6.85
C ALA A 147 -3.68 -9.52 -6.61
N LEU A 148 -3.27 -8.76 -7.64
CA LEU A 148 -2.17 -7.80 -7.54
C LEU A 148 -2.49 -6.64 -6.61
N ALA A 149 -3.71 -6.10 -6.68
CA ALA A 149 -4.17 -5.08 -5.73
C ALA A 149 -4.25 -5.63 -4.30
N GLY A 150 -4.59 -6.92 -4.19
CA GLY A 150 -4.61 -7.66 -2.95
C GLY A 150 -3.26 -8.09 -2.41
N LEU A 151 -2.15 -7.46 -2.82
CA LEU A 151 -0.92 -7.47 -2.02
C LEU A 151 -1.13 -6.88 -0.62
N THR A 152 -2.14 -6.02 -0.46
CA THR A 152 -2.57 -5.51 0.86
C THR A 152 -4.09 -5.67 1.01
N PRO A 153 -4.61 -5.83 2.24
CA PRO A 153 -6.04 -5.88 2.47
C PRO A 153 -6.77 -4.63 1.94
N THR A 154 -6.25 -3.44 2.23
CA THR A 154 -6.85 -2.19 1.75
C THR A 154 -6.81 -2.08 0.22
N GLY A 155 -5.69 -2.45 -0.43
CA GLY A 155 -5.60 -2.43 -1.89
C GLY A 155 -6.65 -3.32 -2.57
N LEU A 156 -6.88 -4.53 -2.02
CA LEU A 156 -7.95 -5.42 -2.49
C LEU A 156 -9.33 -4.79 -2.33
N MET A 157 -9.63 -4.21 -1.16
CA MET A 157 -10.91 -3.59 -0.90
C MET A 157 -11.17 -2.43 -1.87
N LEU A 158 -10.17 -1.57 -2.11
CA LEU A 158 -10.28 -0.47 -3.07
C LEU A 158 -10.60 -1.01 -4.48
N ALA A 159 -9.87 -2.03 -4.94
CA ALA A 159 -10.07 -2.64 -6.24
C ALA A 159 -11.45 -3.31 -6.36
N ALA A 160 -11.88 -4.03 -5.34
CA ALA A 160 -13.19 -4.67 -5.28
C ALA A 160 -14.33 -3.63 -5.32
N THR A 161 -14.21 -2.52 -4.59
CA THR A 161 -15.18 -1.43 -4.64
C THR A 161 -15.29 -0.82 -6.03
N VAL A 162 -14.14 -0.51 -6.67
CA VAL A 162 -14.13 -0.02 -8.07
C VAL A 162 -14.79 -1.03 -9.00
N ALA A 163 -14.47 -2.32 -8.88
CA ALA A 163 -15.05 -3.37 -9.70
C ALA A 163 -16.57 -3.44 -9.53
N LEU A 164 -17.07 -3.49 -8.29
CA LEU A 164 -18.49 -3.61 -7.98
C LEU A 164 -19.29 -2.39 -8.43
N VAL A 165 -18.75 -1.18 -8.29
CA VAL A 165 -19.41 0.04 -8.79
C VAL A 165 -19.45 0.03 -10.32
N CYS A 166 -18.38 -0.38 -11.00
CA CYS A 166 -18.36 -0.49 -12.46
C CYS A 166 -19.36 -1.52 -13.02
N VAL A 167 -19.84 -2.49 -12.23
CA VAL A 167 -20.91 -3.42 -12.64
C VAL A 167 -22.20 -2.65 -13.00
N ALA A 168 -22.46 -1.52 -12.35
CA ALA A 168 -23.64 -0.70 -12.60
C ALA A 168 -23.65 -0.07 -14.01
N ALA A 169 -22.49 0.02 -14.67
CA ALA A 169 -22.38 0.58 -16.00
C ALA A 169 -23.32 -0.12 -17.00
N PRO A 170 -23.93 0.63 -17.93
CA PRO A 170 -24.75 0.05 -18.97
C PRO A 170 -23.90 -0.75 -19.97
N GLY A 171 -24.53 -1.72 -20.63
CA GLY A 171 -23.89 -2.55 -21.65
C GLY A 171 -24.54 -3.92 -21.81
N GLU A 172 -24.34 -4.52 -22.98
CA GLU A 172 -24.98 -5.76 -23.45
C GLU A 172 -24.16 -7.03 -23.18
N GLY A 173 -23.01 -6.89 -22.49
CA GLY A 173 -22.14 -8.00 -22.12
C GLY A 173 -22.65 -8.82 -20.94
N TRP A 174 -21.78 -9.10 -19.97
CA TRP A 174 -22.10 -9.93 -18.81
C TRP A 174 -23.16 -9.28 -17.92
N GLY A 175 -24.26 -9.98 -17.63
CA GLY A 175 -25.31 -9.48 -16.73
C GLY A 175 -24.76 -9.01 -15.37
N ARG A 176 -25.40 -7.99 -14.78
CA ARG A 176 -24.91 -7.31 -13.56
C ARG A 176 -24.64 -8.28 -12.42
N TRP A 177 -25.60 -9.14 -12.08
CA TRP A 177 -25.47 -10.11 -11.01
C TRP A 177 -24.36 -11.13 -11.23
N ARG A 178 -24.19 -11.60 -12.48
CA ARG A 178 -23.10 -12.50 -12.83
C ARG A 178 -21.74 -11.82 -12.67
N CYS A 179 -21.61 -10.58 -13.14
CA CYS A 179 -20.38 -9.82 -13.00
C CYS A 179 -20.06 -9.55 -11.53
N ALA A 180 -21.04 -9.12 -10.73
CA ALA A 180 -20.88 -8.88 -9.30
C ALA A 180 -20.52 -10.16 -8.53
N GLY A 181 -21.20 -11.27 -8.79
CA GLY A 181 -20.94 -12.55 -8.12
C GLY A 181 -19.53 -13.08 -8.42
N VAL A 182 -19.08 -12.97 -9.67
CA VAL A 182 -17.73 -13.37 -10.06
C VAL A 182 -16.66 -12.46 -9.46
N THR A 183 -16.86 -11.14 -9.50
CA THR A 183 -15.99 -10.17 -8.81
C THR A 183 -15.87 -10.48 -7.33
N MET A 184 -16.99 -10.78 -6.66
CA MET A 184 -17.02 -11.10 -5.23
C MET A 184 -16.28 -12.41 -4.96
N ALA A 185 -16.51 -13.46 -5.75
CA ALA A 185 -15.83 -14.74 -5.61
C ALA A 185 -14.30 -14.59 -5.75
N MET A 186 -13.83 -13.84 -6.76
CA MET A 186 -12.40 -13.54 -6.93
C MET A 186 -11.84 -12.71 -5.78
N THR A 187 -12.61 -11.73 -5.29
CA THR A 187 -12.22 -10.91 -4.14
C THR A 187 -12.05 -11.77 -2.89
N VAL A 188 -12.97 -12.70 -2.62
CA VAL A 188 -12.85 -13.63 -1.49
C VAL A 188 -11.60 -14.49 -1.62
N VAL A 189 -11.31 -15.03 -2.81
CA VAL A 189 -10.09 -15.81 -3.07
C VAL A 189 -8.83 -14.97 -2.83
N ALA A 190 -8.79 -13.72 -3.32
CA ALA A 190 -7.67 -12.81 -3.05
C ALA A 190 -7.54 -12.44 -1.57
N ALA A 191 -8.64 -12.45 -0.81
CA ALA A 191 -8.67 -12.10 0.60
C ALA A 191 -8.29 -13.25 1.54
N LEU A 192 -8.28 -14.50 1.04
CA LEU A 192 -7.98 -15.68 1.85
C LEU A 192 -6.71 -15.54 2.72
N PRO A 193 -5.57 -15.01 2.24
CA PRO A 193 -4.35 -14.96 3.05
C PRO A 193 -4.53 -14.24 4.39
N TRP A 194 -5.17 -13.08 4.40
CA TRP A 194 -5.35 -12.28 5.62
C TRP A 194 -6.61 -12.65 6.38
N LEU A 195 -7.68 -13.12 5.71
CA LEU A 195 -8.88 -13.63 6.39
C LEU A 195 -8.55 -14.90 7.18
N VAL A 196 -7.85 -15.85 6.56
CA VAL A 196 -7.46 -17.10 7.21
C VAL A 196 -6.46 -16.82 8.33
N ALA A 197 -5.43 -16.01 8.08
CA ALA A 197 -4.48 -15.64 9.14
C ALA A 197 -5.18 -15.02 10.34
N ALA A 198 -6.04 -14.00 10.13
CA ALA A 198 -6.77 -13.34 11.20
C ALA A 198 -7.69 -14.27 12.00
N THR A 199 -8.30 -15.27 11.34
CA THR A 199 -9.12 -16.28 12.05
C THR A 199 -8.28 -17.28 12.84
N VAL A 200 -7.13 -17.69 12.31
CA VAL A 200 -6.25 -18.68 12.93
C VAL A 200 -5.50 -18.07 14.13
N SER A 201 -4.95 -16.87 13.98
CA SER A 201 -4.22 -16.17 15.05
C SER A 201 -5.16 -15.49 16.07
N ARG A 202 -6.47 -15.43 15.79
CA ARG A 202 -7.46 -14.68 16.57
C ARG A 202 -7.10 -13.20 16.77
N SER A 203 -6.27 -12.64 15.89
CA SER A 203 -5.68 -11.30 16.00
C SER A 203 -6.65 -10.14 15.67
N LEU A 204 -7.96 -10.36 15.74
CA LEU A 204 -8.98 -9.33 15.43
C LEU A 204 -9.44 -8.56 16.68
N GLU A 205 -8.87 -8.83 17.86
CA GLU A 205 -9.26 -8.20 19.11
C GLU A 205 -9.17 -6.66 19.10
N SER A 206 -10.00 -6.03 19.94
CA SER A 206 -10.54 -4.67 19.79
C SER A 206 -9.62 -3.50 20.17
N SER A 207 -8.31 -3.72 20.35
CA SER A 207 -7.35 -2.68 20.78
C SER A 207 -7.18 -1.52 19.77
N GLN A 208 -7.71 -1.67 18.54
CA GLN A 208 -7.60 -0.67 17.49
C GLN A 208 -8.56 0.51 17.59
N ALA A 209 -9.54 0.46 18.50
CA ALA A 209 -10.52 1.53 18.69
C ALA A 209 -9.88 2.83 19.22
N ASP A 210 -8.91 2.71 20.12
CA ASP A 210 -8.30 3.86 20.79
C ASP A 210 -7.45 4.73 19.84
N GLY A 211 -7.10 4.18 18.67
CA GLY A 211 -6.37 4.89 17.62
C GLY A 211 -7.24 5.74 16.68
N VAL A 212 -8.57 5.61 16.66
CA VAL A 212 -9.43 6.22 15.62
C VAL A 212 -9.24 7.73 15.52
N PHE A 213 -9.13 8.44 16.64
CA PHE A 213 -8.89 9.88 16.65
C PHE A 213 -7.49 10.25 16.15
N ALA A 214 -6.47 9.45 16.47
CA ALA A 214 -5.09 9.72 16.07
C ALA A 214 -4.88 9.55 14.56
N PHE A 215 -5.62 8.62 13.95
CA PHE A 215 -5.58 8.31 12.51
C PHE A 215 -6.58 9.11 11.65
N ALA A 216 -7.35 10.01 12.26
CA ALA A 216 -8.33 10.83 11.57
C ALA A 216 -7.70 11.67 10.44
N ALA A 217 -8.42 11.81 9.33
CA ALA A 217 -8.00 12.69 8.24
C ALA A 217 -7.86 14.13 8.72
N ARG A 218 -6.79 14.80 8.29
CA ARG A 218 -6.47 16.17 8.75
C ARG A 218 -6.70 17.19 7.65
N ALA A 219 -7.11 18.38 8.09
CA ALA A 219 -7.25 19.52 7.22
C ALA A 219 -5.88 20.12 6.88
N GLU A 220 -5.66 20.42 5.60
CA GLU A 220 -4.55 21.25 5.13
C GLU A 220 -4.89 22.74 5.31
N PRO A 221 -3.86 23.62 5.39
CA PRO A 221 -4.05 25.04 5.66
C PRO A 221 -5.06 25.71 4.71
N GLY A 222 -6.12 26.29 5.29
CA GLY A 222 -7.14 27.06 4.56
C GLY A 222 -8.16 26.26 3.75
N LEU A 223 -8.12 24.92 3.79
CA LEU A 223 -9.04 24.06 3.01
C LEU A 223 -10.13 23.39 3.86
N GLY A 224 -9.85 23.12 5.14
CA GLY A 224 -10.69 22.23 5.95
C GLY A 224 -10.63 20.78 5.44
N THR A 225 -11.15 19.82 6.21
CA THR A 225 -10.95 18.39 5.91
C THR A 225 -11.59 17.98 4.58
N LEU A 226 -12.78 18.48 4.25
CA LEU A 226 -13.48 18.13 3.02
C LEU A 226 -12.69 18.52 1.76
N LEU A 227 -12.22 19.78 1.65
CA LEU A 227 -11.47 20.21 0.47
C LEU A 227 -10.06 19.63 0.44
N SER A 228 -9.45 19.32 1.59
CA SER A 228 -8.16 18.61 1.64
C SER A 228 -8.29 17.22 1.02
N LEU A 229 -9.32 16.47 1.42
CA LEU A 229 -9.63 15.15 0.85
C LEU A 229 -10.07 15.22 -0.61
N ALA A 230 -10.84 16.25 -0.99
CA ALA A 230 -11.18 16.50 -2.40
C ALA A 230 -9.93 16.81 -3.24
N GLY A 231 -8.93 17.48 -2.65
CA GLY A 231 -7.60 17.67 -3.21
C GLY A 231 -6.73 16.40 -3.23
N LEU A 232 -7.28 15.25 -2.81
CA LEU A 232 -6.59 13.97 -2.62
C LEU A 232 -5.50 13.98 -1.52
N GLY A 233 -5.50 14.96 -0.63
CA GLY A 233 -4.58 15.03 0.53
C GLY A 233 -5.27 14.63 1.83
N GLY A 234 -4.68 15.05 2.94
CA GLY A 234 -5.29 14.95 4.28
C GLY A 234 -4.83 13.74 5.08
N ILE A 235 -3.61 13.24 4.83
CA ILE A 235 -2.99 12.23 5.68
C ILE A 235 -2.89 12.71 7.14
N TRP A 236 -3.08 11.78 8.07
CA TRP A 236 -3.02 12.06 9.51
C TRP A 236 -1.60 12.35 10.01
N ASN A 237 -0.60 11.77 9.35
CA ASN A 237 0.81 11.90 9.71
C ASN A 237 1.42 13.17 9.11
N ALA A 238 1.68 14.16 9.95
CA ALA A 238 2.22 15.45 9.53
C ALA A 238 3.59 15.32 8.82
N ASP A 239 4.42 14.38 9.24
CA ASP A 239 5.74 14.19 8.65
C ASP A 239 5.70 13.48 7.29
N ALA A 240 4.52 12.97 6.91
CA ALA A 240 4.23 12.43 5.59
C ALA A 240 3.49 13.44 4.68
N VAL A 241 3.42 14.71 5.07
CA VAL A 241 2.87 15.79 4.23
C VAL A 241 4.00 16.45 3.42
N PRO A 242 3.81 16.71 2.10
CA PRO A 242 4.76 17.50 1.32
C PRO A 242 4.84 18.98 1.80
N PRO A 243 6.01 19.62 1.87
CA PRO A 243 6.16 21.01 2.29
C PRO A 243 5.26 22.02 1.57
N SER A 244 5.06 21.88 0.25
CA SER A 244 4.13 22.73 -0.50
C SER A 244 2.69 22.66 0.06
N ARG A 245 2.31 21.51 0.61
CA ARG A 245 0.99 21.25 1.19
C ARG A 245 0.85 21.72 2.65
N THR A 246 1.94 22.13 3.30
CA THR A 246 1.90 22.77 4.63
C THR A 246 1.79 24.31 4.54
N THR A 247 1.61 24.87 3.34
CA THR A 247 1.49 26.31 3.09
C THR A 247 0.18 26.66 2.38
N LEU A 248 -0.08 27.95 2.13
CA LEU A 248 -1.24 28.38 1.32
C LEU A 248 -1.18 27.89 -0.14
N LEU A 249 -0.03 27.38 -0.61
CA LEU A 249 0.07 26.70 -1.90
C LEU A 249 -0.83 25.45 -1.95
N ALA A 250 -1.19 24.86 -0.81
CA ALA A 250 -2.20 23.81 -0.72
C ALA A 250 -3.54 24.25 -1.34
N ILE A 251 -3.98 25.48 -1.06
CA ILE A 251 -5.22 26.05 -1.61
C ILE A 251 -5.15 26.12 -3.13
N VAL A 252 -4.05 26.66 -3.66
CA VAL A 252 -3.84 26.79 -5.11
C VAL A 252 -3.80 25.42 -5.79
N GLY A 253 -3.03 24.47 -5.24
CA GLY A 253 -2.95 23.12 -5.81
C GLY A 253 -4.27 22.36 -5.78
N THR A 254 -5.03 22.49 -4.69
CA THR A 254 -6.38 21.90 -4.60
C THR A 254 -7.33 22.57 -5.58
N ALA A 255 -7.30 23.90 -5.71
CA ALA A 255 -8.13 24.64 -6.66
C ALA A 255 -7.80 24.26 -8.11
N VAL A 256 -6.51 24.06 -8.46
CA VAL A 256 -6.09 23.61 -9.79
C VAL A 256 -6.57 22.19 -10.07
N LEU A 257 -6.36 21.24 -9.16
CA LEU A 257 -6.81 19.86 -9.34
C LEU A 257 -8.34 19.78 -9.50
N LEU A 258 -9.08 20.40 -8.58
CA LEU A 258 -10.53 20.42 -8.62
C LEU A 258 -11.06 21.21 -9.82
N GLY A 259 -10.37 22.27 -10.24
CA GLY A 259 -10.69 23.02 -11.46
C GLY A 259 -10.58 22.16 -12.72
N VAL A 260 -9.50 21.36 -12.85
CA VAL A 260 -9.33 20.41 -13.96
C VAL A 260 -10.44 19.35 -13.95
N VAL A 261 -10.73 18.77 -12.79
CA VAL A 261 -11.82 17.78 -12.63
C VAL A 261 -13.18 18.41 -12.98
N ALA A 262 -13.51 19.56 -12.40
CA ALA A 262 -14.76 20.28 -12.60
C ALA A 262 -14.97 20.69 -14.06
N LEU A 263 -13.92 21.10 -14.75
CA LEU A 263 -13.97 21.47 -16.17
C LEU A 263 -14.44 20.31 -17.05
N GLY A 264 -14.10 19.07 -16.69
CA GLY A 264 -14.50 17.87 -17.42
C GLY A 264 -15.79 17.21 -16.94
N LEU A 265 -16.31 17.56 -15.76
CA LEU A 265 -17.54 17.00 -15.20
C LEU A 265 -18.74 17.07 -16.15
N PRO A 266 -19.01 18.19 -16.86
CA PRO A 266 -20.13 18.24 -17.79
C PRO A 266 -20.03 17.14 -18.86
N VAL A 267 -18.86 16.92 -19.46
CA VAL A 267 -18.69 15.89 -20.47
C VAL A 267 -18.72 14.49 -19.87
N ALA A 268 -18.10 14.29 -18.70
CA ALA A 268 -18.06 12.99 -18.03
C ALA A 268 -19.46 12.53 -17.56
N LEU A 269 -20.28 13.43 -17.00
CA LEU A 269 -21.62 13.09 -16.50
C LEU A 269 -22.61 12.73 -17.61
N HIS A 270 -22.41 13.24 -18.84
CA HIS A 270 -23.19 12.83 -20.02
C HIS A 270 -22.78 11.45 -20.56
N ARG A 271 -21.75 10.80 -20.00
CA ARG A 271 -21.31 9.46 -20.39
C ARG A 271 -21.81 8.43 -19.38
N PRO A 272 -22.79 7.58 -19.73
CA PRO A 272 -23.36 6.60 -18.81
C PRO A 272 -22.34 5.62 -18.21
N THR A 273 -21.26 5.32 -18.95
CA THR A 273 -20.15 4.47 -18.48
C THR A 273 -19.23 5.15 -17.46
N ALA A 274 -19.23 6.49 -17.39
CA ALA A 274 -18.46 7.28 -16.43
C ALA A 274 -19.22 7.55 -15.13
N VAL A 275 -20.56 7.59 -15.16
CA VAL A 275 -21.40 7.96 -14.02
C VAL A 275 -21.09 7.15 -12.74
N PRO A 276 -20.94 5.80 -12.78
CA PRO A 276 -20.61 5.05 -11.56
C PRO A 276 -19.28 5.51 -10.94
N LEU A 277 -18.28 5.84 -11.76
CA LEU A 277 -16.99 6.34 -11.29
C LEU A 277 -17.08 7.77 -10.72
N MET A 278 -17.96 8.63 -11.26
CA MET A 278 -18.21 9.96 -10.69
C MET A 278 -18.89 9.86 -9.33
N VAL A 279 -19.89 8.99 -9.21
CA VAL A 279 -20.58 8.72 -7.95
C VAL A 279 -19.58 8.20 -6.92
N LEU A 280 -18.78 7.21 -7.29
CA LEU A 280 -17.72 6.68 -6.42
C LEU A 280 -16.75 7.76 -5.97
N ALA A 281 -16.34 8.67 -6.87
CA ALA A 281 -15.44 9.76 -6.51
C ALA A 281 -16.07 10.75 -5.51
N GLY A 282 -17.37 11.04 -5.65
CA GLY A 282 -18.10 11.84 -4.66
C GLY A 282 -18.13 11.17 -3.28
N PHE A 283 -18.49 9.88 -3.23
CA PHE A 283 -18.51 9.11 -1.97
C PHE A 283 -17.12 8.98 -1.34
N ALA A 284 -16.09 8.77 -2.16
CA ALA A 284 -14.70 8.64 -1.72
C ALA A 284 -14.15 9.90 -1.04
N VAL A 285 -14.77 11.06 -1.28
CA VAL A 285 -14.41 12.33 -0.64
C VAL A 285 -15.33 12.61 0.55
N VAL A 286 -16.65 12.51 0.33
CA VAL A 286 -17.66 12.89 1.34
C VAL A 286 -17.65 11.94 2.54
N VAL A 287 -17.58 10.63 2.33
CA VAL A 287 -17.64 9.66 3.43
C VAL A 287 -16.42 9.82 4.36
N PRO A 288 -15.16 9.84 3.88
CA PRO A 288 -14.02 10.11 4.75
C PRO A 288 -14.07 11.47 5.44
N ALA A 289 -14.59 12.51 4.78
CA ALA A 289 -14.76 13.83 5.39
C ALA A 289 -15.77 13.80 6.55
N LEU A 290 -16.90 13.09 6.38
CA LEU A 290 -17.90 12.90 7.43
C LEU A 290 -17.33 12.06 8.59
N MET A 291 -16.57 11.01 8.29
CA MET A 291 -15.90 10.18 9.30
C MET A 291 -14.91 10.97 10.16
N ALA A 292 -14.31 12.03 9.61
CA ALA A 292 -13.36 12.88 10.33
C ALA A 292 -14.03 14.00 11.16
N THR A 293 -15.36 14.12 11.14
CA THR A 293 -16.10 15.03 12.04
C THR A 293 -16.17 14.46 13.45
N GLY A 294 -16.44 15.30 14.46
CA GLY A 294 -16.62 14.84 15.86
C GLY A 294 -17.60 13.65 15.99
N PRO A 295 -18.85 13.76 15.47
CA PRO A 295 -19.79 12.64 15.47
C PRO A 295 -19.33 11.44 14.65
N GLY A 296 -18.65 11.68 13.52
CA GLY A 296 -18.11 10.63 12.66
C GLY A 296 -17.05 9.78 13.36
N LEU A 297 -16.14 10.40 14.11
CA LEU A 297 -15.08 9.71 14.83
C LEU A 297 -15.65 8.82 15.94
N VAL A 298 -16.63 9.31 16.70
CA VAL A 298 -17.34 8.53 17.72
C VAL A 298 -18.06 7.32 17.10
N LEU A 299 -18.72 7.52 15.94
CA LEU A 299 -19.40 6.43 15.25
C LEU A 299 -18.41 5.37 14.72
N VAL A 300 -17.29 5.80 14.14
CA VAL A 300 -16.24 4.90 13.65
C VAL A 300 -15.61 4.13 14.81
N GLU A 301 -15.29 4.81 15.91
CA GLU A 301 -14.79 4.17 17.13
C GLU A 301 -15.77 3.13 17.67
N ALA A 302 -17.06 3.48 17.78
CA ALA A 302 -18.10 2.55 18.21
C ALA A 302 -18.22 1.34 17.27
N ALA A 303 -18.15 1.56 15.95
CA ALA A 303 -18.19 0.49 14.96
C ALA A 303 -16.96 -0.44 15.06
N VAL A 304 -15.76 0.12 15.25
CA VAL A 304 -14.51 -0.63 15.42
C VAL A 304 -14.53 -1.44 16.72
N ARG A 305 -15.10 -0.90 17.80
CA ARG A 305 -15.30 -1.65 19.06
C ARG A 305 -16.30 -2.79 18.90
N ALA A 306 -17.39 -2.56 18.16
CA ALA A 306 -18.47 -3.53 18.01
C ALA A 306 -18.13 -4.68 17.06
N VAL A 307 -17.35 -4.41 16.01
CA VAL A 307 -17.02 -5.40 14.97
C VAL A 307 -15.50 -5.51 14.81
N PRO A 308 -14.90 -6.55 15.42
CA PRO A 308 -13.52 -6.97 15.18
C PRO A 308 -13.17 -6.98 13.68
N GLY A 309 -12.08 -6.32 13.29
CA GLY A 309 -11.63 -6.21 11.90
C GLY A 309 -12.06 -4.95 11.13
N LEU A 310 -12.98 -4.14 11.64
CA LEU A 310 -13.29 -2.83 11.05
C LEU A 310 -12.19 -1.78 11.28
N GLY A 311 -11.12 -2.11 12.02
CA GLY A 311 -9.97 -1.22 12.22
C GLY A 311 -9.33 -0.73 10.91
N VAL A 312 -9.47 -1.46 9.80
CA VAL A 312 -9.04 -1.02 8.45
C VAL A 312 -9.74 0.26 7.97
N VAL A 313 -10.94 0.54 8.49
CA VAL A 313 -11.77 1.69 8.13
C VAL A 313 -11.30 2.96 8.86
N ARG A 314 -10.55 2.84 9.98
CA ARG A 314 -10.09 3.98 10.78
C ARG A 314 -9.26 4.99 9.97
N ASP A 315 -8.47 4.49 9.03
CA ASP A 315 -7.63 5.29 8.13
C ASP A 315 -8.45 5.82 6.95
N ALA A 316 -9.42 6.68 7.23
CA ALA A 316 -10.43 7.14 6.27
C ALA A 316 -9.82 7.72 4.97
N GLN A 317 -8.68 8.42 5.10
CA GLN A 317 -7.93 8.99 3.99
C GLN A 317 -7.47 7.94 2.94
N LYS A 318 -7.35 6.63 3.28
CA LYS A 318 -6.88 5.62 2.32
C LYS A 318 -7.92 5.41 1.22
N TRP A 319 -9.18 5.55 1.59
CA TRP A 319 -10.36 5.38 0.74
C TRP A 319 -10.52 6.49 -0.30
N VAL A 320 -9.85 7.63 -0.12
CA VAL A 320 -9.82 8.72 -1.11
C VAL A 320 -9.22 8.27 -2.46
N ALA A 321 -8.40 7.21 -2.47
CA ALA A 321 -7.96 6.56 -3.71
C ALA A 321 -9.09 6.16 -4.66
N LEU A 322 -10.29 5.85 -4.13
CA LEU A 322 -11.47 5.52 -4.93
C LEU A 322 -11.94 6.67 -5.82
N ALA A 323 -11.53 7.91 -5.53
CA ALA A 323 -11.80 9.06 -6.39
C ALA A 323 -10.97 9.05 -7.68
N MET A 324 -9.80 8.38 -7.70
CA MET A 324 -8.88 8.48 -8.82
C MET A 324 -9.50 8.06 -10.16
N PRO A 325 -10.16 6.89 -10.31
CA PRO A 325 -10.77 6.52 -11.59
C PRO A 325 -11.78 7.55 -12.12
N GLY A 326 -12.51 8.22 -11.23
CA GLY A 326 -13.40 9.30 -11.62
C GLY A 326 -12.64 10.57 -12.02
N TYR A 327 -11.66 10.98 -11.22
CA TYR A 327 -10.89 12.20 -11.47
C TYR A 327 -10.11 12.12 -12.77
N VAL A 328 -9.56 10.95 -13.13
CA VAL A 328 -8.83 10.79 -14.41
C VAL A 328 -9.75 10.84 -15.62
N VAL A 329 -10.97 10.29 -15.51
CA VAL A 329 -11.99 10.36 -16.58
C VAL A 329 -12.46 11.81 -16.76
N ALA A 330 -12.74 12.51 -15.66
CA ALA A 330 -13.10 13.92 -15.69
C ALA A 330 -11.94 14.78 -16.24
N GLY A 331 -10.71 14.58 -15.77
CA GLY A 331 -9.53 15.29 -16.28
C GLY A 331 -9.31 15.08 -17.79
N ALA A 332 -9.49 13.86 -18.31
CA ALA A 332 -9.44 13.62 -19.75
C ALA A 332 -10.58 14.33 -20.50
N ALA A 333 -11.79 14.33 -19.92
CA ALA A 333 -12.97 14.98 -20.47
C ALA A 333 -12.87 16.53 -20.46
N ALA A 334 -12.04 17.11 -19.59
CA ALA A 334 -11.76 18.54 -19.56
C ALA A 334 -11.20 19.05 -20.91
N VAL A 335 -10.40 18.22 -21.60
CA VAL A 335 -9.88 18.52 -22.94
C VAL A 335 -11.01 18.63 -23.96
N ILE A 336 -12.04 17.78 -23.87
CA ILE A 336 -13.19 17.85 -24.77
C ILE A 336 -14.00 19.10 -24.48
N PHE A 337 -14.23 19.42 -23.22
CA PHE A 337 -15.01 20.59 -22.85
C PHE A 337 -14.31 21.89 -23.27
N ALA A 338 -13.00 21.97 -23.04
CA ALA A 338 -12.21 23.16 -23.34
C ALA A 338 -11.92 23.36 -24.83
N ARG A 339 -12.12 22.33 -25.68
CA ARG A 339 -11.86 22.42 -27.12
C ARG A 339 -12.66 23.51 -27.85
N ARG A 340 -13.72 24.02 -27.21
CA ARG A 340 -14.52 25.14 -27.71
C ARG A 340 -13.80 26.50 -27.64
N TRP A 341 -12.71 26.58 -26.87
CA TRP A 341 -11.93 27.81 -26.71
C TRP A 341 -10.45 27.63 -27.02
N LEU A 342 -9.89 26.44 -26.76
CA LEU A 342 -8.46 26.16 -26.89
C LEU A 342 -8.23 24.86 -27.68
N PRO A 343 -7.13 24.75 -28.45
CA PRO A 343 -6.73 23.47 -29.03
C PRO A 343 -6.51 22.40 -27.95
N THR A 344 -6.84 21.14 -28.24
CA THR A 344 -6.77 20.04 -27.27
C THR A 344 -5.36 19.84 -26.69
N ALA A 345 -4.32 20.00 -27.52
CA ALA A 345 -2.93 19.94 -27.08
C ALA A 345 -2.57 21.08 -26.11
N ALA A 346 -3.05 22.30 -26.37
CA ALA A 346 -2.82 23.45 -25.50
C ALA A 346 -3.53 23.28 -24.16
N THR A 347 -4.77 22.79 -24.15
CA THR A 347 -5.48 22.46 -22.90
C THR A 347 -4.72 21.41 -22.10
N ALA A 348 -4.29 20.32 -22.73
CA ALA A 348 -3.55 19.27 -22.03
C ALA A 348 -2.23 19.79 -21.47
N ALA A 349 -1.48 20.60 -22.23
CA ALA A 349 -0.25 21.22 -21.77
C ALA A 349 -0.49 22.14 -20.57
N LEU A 350 -1.50 23.02 -20.62
CA LEU A 350 -1.86 23.89 -19.49
C LEU A 350 -2.27 23.09 -18.26
N CYS A 351 -3.17 22.11 -18.39
CA CYS A 351 -3.60 21.29 -17.28
C CYS A 351 -2.42 20.52 -16.65
N CYS A 352 -1.58 19.88 -17.47
CA CYS A 352 -0.43 19.14 -16.97
C CYS A 352 0.59 20.05 -16.30
N ALA A 353 0.93 21.18 -16.94
CA ALA A 353 1.89 22.14 -16.38
C ALA A 353 1.38 22.74 -15.06
N ALA A 354 0.09 23.11 -14.98
CA ALA A 354 -0.51 23.64 -13.75
C ALA A 354 -0.47 22.61 -12.61
N LEU A 355 -0.90 21.37 -12.87
CA LEU A 355 -0.86 20.29 -11.87
C LEU A 355 0.58 20.05 -11.37
N ILE A 356 1.54 19.97 -12.28
CA ILE A 356 2.96 19.76 -11.94
C ILE A 356 3.51 20.92 -11.12
N ALA A 357 3.24 22.16 -11.54
CA ALA A 357 3.72 23.37 -10.88
C ALA A 357 3.17 23.54 -9.46
N THR A 358 1.96 23.06 -9.18
CA THR A 358 1.33 23.18 -7.85
C THR A 358 1.74 22.10 -6.84
N LEU A 359 2.52 21.10 -7.26
CA LEU A 359 3.07 20.07 -6.37
C LEU A 359 4.54 19.81 -6.75
N PRO A 360 5.43 20.81 -6.61
CA PRO A 360 6.82 20.69 -7.03
C PRO A 360 7.57 19.62 -6.22
N ASP A 361 7.19 19.41 -4.95
CA ASP A 361 7.85 18.48 -4.05
C ASP A 361 7.92 17.07 -4.63
N LEU A 362 6.90 16.61 -5.36
CA LEU A 362 6.85 15.24 -5.89
C LEU A 362 7.99 14.93 -6.90
N ALA A 363 8.68 15.97 -7.39
CA ALA A 363 9.92 15.81 -8.12
C ALA A 363 10.98 15.11 -7.25
N TRP A 364 11.86 14.35 -7.92
CA TRP A 364 13.07 13.81 -7.28
C TRP A 364 12.87 13.05 -5.94
N GLY A 365 11.84 12.20 -5.82
CA GLY A 365 11.61 11.40 -4.60
C GLY A 365 10.97 12.20 -3.47
N VAL A 366 9.98 13.04 -3.80
CA VAL A 366 9.31 13.92 -2.82
C VAL A 366 10.29 14.90 -2.15
N GLY A 367 11.14 15.54 -2.97
CA GLY A 367 12.20 16.46 -2.53
C GLY A 367 13.44 15.75 -1.99
N GLY A 368 13.73 14.54 -2.49
CA GLY A 368 14.89 13.75 -2.03
C GLY A 368 14.66 13.02 -0.71
N ARG A 369 13.42 12.90 -0.22
CA ARG A 369 13.08 12.16 1.01
C ARG A 369 12.83 10.67 0.79
N VAL A 370 12.52 10.28 -0.45
CA VAL A 370 12.30 8.89 -0.85
C VAL A 370 13.54 8.43 -1.60
N THR A 371 14.53 7.95 -0.84
CA THR A 371 15.86 7.57 -1.32
C THR A 371 16.20 6.14 -0.92
N ALA A 372 17.25 5.60 -1.55
CA ALA A 372 17.83 4.34 -1.17
C ALA A 372 18.90 4.53 -0.09
N VAL A 373 18.94 3.62 0.89
CA VAL A 373 19.94 3.60 1.96
C VAL A 373 20.67 2.25 2.01
N GLN A 374 21.84 2.22 2.62
CA GLN A 374 22.63 0.99 2.78
C GLN A 374 22.55 0.53 4.24
N TYR A 375 22.34 -0.78 4.44
CA TYR A 375 22.45 -1.35 5.77
C TYR A 375 23.92 -1.40 6.19
N PRO A 376 24.22 -1.08 7.45
CA PRO A 376 25.53 -1.38 8.01
C PRO A 376 25.83 -2.89 7.98
N PRO A 377 27.10 -3.30 7.83
CA PRO A 377 27.49 -4.71 7.75
C PRO A 377 27.06 -5.56 8.95
N GLY A 378 26.90 -4.95 10.14
CA GLY A 378 26.44 -5.60 11.36
C GLY A 378 25.13 -6.33 11.22
N TRP A 379 24.18 -5.73 10.50
CA TRP A 379 22.85 -6.30 10.28
C TRP A 379 22.89 -7.64 9.57
N ALA A 380 23.71 -7.73 8.50
CA ALA A 380 23.87 -8.98 7.77
C ALA A 380 24.52 -10.08 8.63
N LYS A 381 25.47 -9.72 9.50
CA LYS A 381 26.12 -10.65 10.42
C LYS A 381 25.18 -11.14 11.52
N VAL A 382 24.47 -10.23 12.19
CA VAL A 382 23.47 -10.56 13.23
C VAL A 382 22.38 -11.46 12.64
N ALA A 383 21.84 -11.09 11.48
CA ALA A 383 20.85 -11.92 10.79
C ALA A 383 21.42 -13.31 10.44
N ALA A 384 22.68 -13.41 10.00
CA ALA A 384 23.30 -14.70 9.71
C ALA A 384 23.45 -15.59 10.95
N ILE A 385 23.86 -15.02 12.10
CA ILE A 385 24.00 -15.74 13.37
C ILE A 385 22.63 -16.26 13.83
N ILE A 386 21.61 -15.40 13.86
CA ILE A 386 20.24 -15.79 14.26
C ILE A 386 19.68 -16.84 13.31
N ASN A 387 19.90 -16.69 12.00
CA ASN A 387 19.38 -17.64 11.00
C ASN A 387 20.05 -19.03 11.06
N ALA A 388 21.24 -19.14 11.64
CA ALA A 388 21.92 -20.41 11.88
C ALA A 388 21.32 -21.19 13.06
N ASP A 389 20.77 -20.50 14.06
CA ASP A 389 20.04 -21.08 15.21
C ASP A 389 18.76 -20.25 15.47
N PRO A 390 17.70 -20.44 14.65
CA PRO A 390 16.54 -19.55 14.60
C PRO A 390 15.63 -19.74 15.81
N ARG A 391 15.95 -19.06 16.89
CA ARG A 391 15.18 -18.99 18.14
C ARG A 391 14.57 -17.60 18.30
N THR A 392 13.46 -17.52 19.02
CA THR A 392 12.73 -16.27 19.27
C THR A 392 13.66 -15.14 19.72
N VAL A 393 13.48 -13.97 19.13
CA VAL A 393 14.32 -12.79 19.33
C VAL A 393 13.52 -11.71 20.04
N ALA A 394 14.10 -11.13 21.09
CA ALA A 394 13.65 -9.85 21.65
C ALA A 394 14.57 -8.72 21.17
N VAL A 395 14.03 -7.53 20.90
CA VAL A 395 14.79 -6.40 20.34
C VAL A 395 14.63 -5.15 21.20
N MET A 396 15.74 -4.52 21.56
CA MET A 396 15.83 -3.27 22.29
C MET A 396 16.37 -2.15 21.37
N PRO A 397 15.86 -0.91 21.46
CA PRO A 397 14.77 -0.46 22.33
C PRO A 397 13.42 -1.05 21.89
N MET A 398 12.52 -1.28 22.85
CA MET A 398 11.24 -1.90 22.57
C MET A 398 10.34 -0.95 21.76
N GLY A 399 9.64 -1.52 20.78
CA GLY A 399 8.79 -0.79 19.84
C GLY A 399 8.91 -1.35 18.43
N SER A 400 8.04 -0.91 17.54
CA SER A 400 8.03 -1.35 16.13
C SER A 400 8.74 -0.37 15.20
N MET A 401 8.89 0.88 15.60
CA MET A 401 9.55 1.95 14.85
C MET A 401 10.93 2.25 15.43
N ARG A 402 11.89 2.53 14.53
CA ARG A 402 13.30 2.80 14.80
C ARG A 402 13.71 4.12 14.19
N HIS A 403 14.55 4.86 14.89
CA HIS A 403 15.32 5.95 14.30
C HIS A 403 16.77 5.48 14.16
N PHE A 404 17.23 5.33 12.92
CA PHE A 404 18.62 5.01 12.62
C PHE A 404 19.27 6.22 11.97
N GLU A 405 20.35 6.72 12.54
CA GLU A 405 21.08 7.88 11.97
C GLU A 405 21.51 7.63 10.51
N TRP A 406 21.89 6.39 10.20
CA TRP A 406 22.29 5.97 8.85
C TRP A 406 21.12 5.81 7.85
N ALA A 407 19.87 5.73 8.32
CA ALA A 407 18.67 5.60 7.47
C ALA A 407 17.96 6.94 7.20
N GLY A 408 18.45 8.03 7.79
CA GLY A 408 17.89 9.38 7.67
C GLY A 408 16.99 9.76 8.86
N GLU A 409 16.37 10.94 8.77
CA GLU A 409 15.64 11.55 9.90
C GLU A 409 14.30 10.86 10.23
N ALA A 410 13.68 10.21 9.24
CA ALA A 410 12.36 9.63 9.42
C ALA A 410 12.44 8.28 10.17
N PRO A 411 11.49 7.99 11.09
CA PRO A 411 11.41 6.67 11.69
C PRO A 411 11.09 5.63 10.63
N VAL A 412 11.54 4.40 10.84
CA VAL A 412 11.32 3.24 9.96
C VAL A 412 10.88 2.05 10.79
N LEU A 413 10.07 1.14 10.23
CA LEU A 413 9.79 -0.12 10.92
C LEU A 413 11.10 -0.88 11.17
N ASP A 414 11.14 -1.66 12.24
CA ASP A 414 12.26 -2.56 12.52
C ASP A 414 12.47 -3.52 11.31
N PRO A 415 13.67 -3.53 10.69
CA PRO A 415 14.00 -4.44 9.60
C PRO A 415 14.17 -5.90 10.04
N LEU A 416 14.53 -6.16 11.29
CA LEU A 416 14.92 -7.47 11.78
C LEU A 416 13.80 -8.53 11.65
N PRO A 417 12.52 -8.25 12.02
CA PRO A 417 11.41 -9.18 11.83
C PRO A 417 11.26 -9.70 10.40
N ARG A 418 11.65 -8.90 9.40
CA ARG A 418 11.64 -9.32 8.00
C ARG A 418 12.91 -10.06 7.61
N TRP A 419 14.06 -9.82 8.24
CA TRP A 419 15.37 -10.34 7.81
C TRP A 419 15.80 -11.64 8.48
N VAL A 420 15.08 -12.13 9.50
CA VAL A 420 15.38 -13.40 10.17
C VAL A 420 14.24 -14.43 10.03
N ARG A 421 14.61 -15.72 10.12
CA ARG A 421 13.69 -16.86 10.14
C ARG A 421 12.99 -17.02 11.49
N ALA A 422 13.66 -16.57 12.55
CA ALA A 422 13.13 -16.56 13.89
C ALA A 422 11.93 -15.62 14.00
N ASP A 423 11.06 -15.91 14.97
CA ASP A 423 10.04 -14.94 15.37
C ASP A 423 10.70 -13.81 16.17
N VAL A 424 10.31 -12.57 15.88
CA VAL A 424 10.83 -11.37 16.54
C VAL A 424 9.69 -10.71 17.30
N LEU A 425 9.82 -10.64 18.62
CA LEU A 425 8.78 -10.12 19.49
C LEU A 425 8.61 -8.62 19.27
N THR A 426 7.38 -8.19 18.99
CA THR A 426 7.00 -6.79 18.79
C THR A 426 5.77 -6.47 19.62
N THR A 427 5.79 -5.37 20.35
CA THR A 427 4.62 -4.91 21.12
C THR A 427 3.51 -4.38 20.20
N GLY A 428 3.90 -3.88 19.02
CA GLY A 428 2.99 -3.23 18.08
C GLY A 428 2.53 -1.85 18.51
N ASP A 429 3.10 -1.30 19.58
CA ASP A 429 2.75 0.02 20.10
C ASP A 429 3.20 1.12 19.12
N LEU A 430 2.37 2.15 18.99
CA LEU A 430 2.65 3.31 18.14
C LEU A 430 2.58 4.59 18.96
N HIS A 431 3.66 5.36 18.94
CA HIS A 431 3.73 6.68 19.54
C HIS A 431 3.31 7.74 18.51
N ILE A 432 2.20 8.44 18.78
CA ILE A 432 1.68 9.51 17.93
C ILE A 432 1.59 10.78 18.76
N GLY A 433 2.60 11.65 18.62
CA GLY A 433 2.80 12.77 19.54
C GLY A 433 3.00 12.26 20.97
N GLU A 434 2.22 12.76 21.92
CA GLU A 434 2.28 12.36 23.33
C GLU A 434 1.42 11.13 23.68
N ARG A 435 0.72 10.53 22.70
CA ARG A 435 -0.18 9.40 22.91
C ARG A 435 0.43 8.10 22.42
N THR A 436 0.38 7.07 23.25
CA THR A 436 0.69 5.69 22.86
C THR A 436 -0.60 4.96 22.49
N VAL A 437 -0.67 4.49 21.25
CA VAL A 437 -1.71 3.54 20.82
C VAL A 437 -1.12 2.14 21.02
N TYR A 438 -1.65 1.42 22.00
CA TYR A 438 -1.16 0.09 22.34
C TYR A 438 -1.44 -0.92 21.23
N GLY A 439 -0.44 -1.72 20.92
CA GLY A 439 -0.52 -2.83 19.98
C GLY A 439 -1.01 -4.12 20.62
N GLU A 440 -1.13 -5.15 19.80
CA GLU A 440 -1.65 -6.45 20.19
C GLU A 440 -0.63 -7.36 20.91
N GLY A 441 0.66 -6.98 20.99
CA GLY A 441 1.75 -7.84 21.44
C GLY A 441 1.95 -7.92 22.96
N GLN A 442 1.12 -8.66 23.69
CA GLN A 442 1.25 -8.81 25.14
C GLN A 442 2.53 -9.56 25.53
N ARG A 443 2.85 -10.65 24.84
CA ARG A 443 4.06 -11.42 25.14
C ARG A 443 5.34 -10.59 25.00
N ALA A 444 5.36 -9.70 24.01
CA ALA A 444 6.48 -8.80 23.81
C ALA A 444 6.62 -7.77 24.95
N ARG A 445 5.49 -7.34 25.54
CA ARG A 445 5.48 -6.46 26.73
C ARG A 445 5.96 -7.17 27.98
N ASP A 446 5.56 -8.42 28.19
CA ASP A 446 6.03 -9.20 29.35
C ASP A 446 7.55 -9.43 29.28
N VAL A 447 8.08 -9.74 28.10
CA VAL A 447 9.54 -9.87 27.88
C VAL A 447 10.26 -8.53 28.02
N GLN A 448 9.64 -7.43 27.60
CA GLN A 448 10.16 -6.08 27.82
C GLN A 448 10.34 -5.78 29.31
N GLU A 449 9.36 -6.12 30.13
CA GLU A 449 9.42 -5.91 31.58
C GLU A 449 10.62 -6.65 32.18
N ILE A 450 10.80 -7.92 31.82
CA ILE A 450 11.97 -8.71 32.26
C ILE A 450 13.30 -8.04 31.83
N LEU A 451 13.40 -7.57 30.59
CA LEU A 451 14.61 -6.92 30.05
C LEU A 451 14.95 -5.60 30.74
N VAL A 452 13.94 -4.82 31.11
CA VAL A 452 14.13 -3.51 31.75
C VAL A 452 14.41 -3.65 33.25
N GLU A 453 13.76 -4.59 33.93
CA GLU A 453 13.90 -4.75 35.39
C GLU A 453 15.18 -5.45 35.81
N SER A 454 15.58 -6.51 35.09
CA SER A 454 16.68 -7.38 35.53
C SER A 454 17.57 -7.89 34.40
N ALA A 455 17.02 -8.05 33.20
CA ALA A 455 17.61 -8.82 32.10
C ALA A 455 18.11 -10.21 32.54
N ASP A 456 17.40 -10.85 33.48
CA ASP A 456 17.74 -12.19 33.98
C ASP A 456 17.65 -13.25 32.87
N GLN A 457 18.75 -13.98 32.68
CA GLN A 457 18.86 -14.96 31.61
C GLN A 457 17.86 -16.12 31.75
N ASN A 458 17.56 -16.57 32.97
CA ASN A 458 16.67 -17.71 33.18
C ASN A 458 15.23 -17.30 32.92
N LEU A 459 14.80 -16.14 33.42
CA LEU A 459 13.45 -15.60 33.14
C LEU A 459 13.22 -15.39 31.64
N LEU A 460 14.22 -14.89 30.91
CA LEU A 460 14.15 -14.74 29.45
C LEU A 460 14.11 -16.09 28.74
N ALA A 461 14.91 -17.07 29.17
CA ALA A 461 14.93 -18.40 28.60
C ALA A 461 13.58 -19.13 28.82
N ASP A 462 13.01 -19.01 30.02
CA ASP A 462 11.70 -19.56 30.41
C ASP A 462 10.56 -18.90 29.63
N ALA A 463 10.68 -17.60 29.32
CA ALA A 463 9.79 -16.89 28.40
C ALA A 463 9.98 -17.30 26.91
N GLY A 464 10.92 -18.21 26.64
CA GLY A 464 11.18 -18.79 25.32
C GLY A 464 12.08 -17.95 24.42
N VAL A 465 12.75 -16.92 24.97
CA VAL A 465 13.67 -16.03 24.24
C VAL A 465 15.02 -16.71 24.05
N GLY A 466 15.45 -16.86 22.80
CA GLY A 466 16.77 -17.42 22.47
C GLY A 466 17.85 -16.36 22.27
N TRP A 467 17.45 -15.19 21.75
CA TRP A 467 18.36 -14.10 21.39
C TRP A 467 17.78 -12.76 21.86
N VAL A 468 18.67 -11.85 22.28
CA VAL A 468 18.34 -10.45 22.51
C VAL A 468 19.22 -9.61 21.59
N VAL A 469 18.61 -8.74 20.78
CA VAL A 469 19.31 -7.78 19.93
C VAL A 469 19.13 -6.39 20.53
N VAL A 470 20.23 -5.68 20.73
CA VAL A 470 20.23 -4.27 21.12
C VAL A 470 20.69 -3.47 19.92
N GLU A 471 19.79 -2.62 19.41
CA GLU A 471 20.02 -1.71 18.31
C GLU A 471 20.43 -0.33 18.85
N SER A 472 21.35 0.34 18.15
CA SER A 472 21.91 1.61 18.57
C SER A 472 20.85 2.68 18.87
N GLY A 473 20.99 3.33 20.03
CA GLY A 473 20.01 4.23 20.63
C GLY A 473 19.47 3.75 22.00
N ALA A 474 19.69 2.47 22.35
CA ALA A 474 19.41 1.91 23.68
C ALA A 474 20.56 2.17 24.68
N PRO A 475 20.37 1.99 26.01
CA PRO A 475 21.35 2.37 27.03
C PRO A 475 22.73 1.79 26.73
N THR A 476 23.77 2.61 26.94
CA THR A 476 25.19 2.25 26.79
C THR A 476 25.66 1.15 27.74
N GLU A 477 24.82 0.73 28.68
CA GLU A 477 25.09 -0.36 29.60
C GLU A 477 24.82 -1.72 28.95
N ARG A 478 25.86 -2.55 28.92
CA ARG A 478 25.76 -3.91 28.42
C ARG A 478 24.83 -4.72 29.34
N LEU A 479 23.88 -5.42 28.74
CA LEU A 479 23.06 -6.39 29.46
C LEU A 479 23.98 -7.48 30.08
N PRO A 480 23.64 -8.01 31.27
CA PRO A 480 24.36 -9.09 31.94
C PRO A 480 24.13 -10.46 31.27
N LEU A 481 24.23 -10.50 29.94
CA LEU A 481 23.99 -11.66 29.09
C LEU A 481 25.25 -12.00 28.27
N PRO A 482 25.45 -13.27 27.88
CA PRO A 482 26.56 -13.65 26.99
C PRO A 482 26.49 -12.95 25.63
N VAL A 483 27.52 -12.17 25.28
CA VAL A 483 27.62 -11.48 23.98
C VAL A 483 28.04 -12.49 22.90
N ALA A 484 27.25 -12.60 21.84
CA ALA A 484 27.56 -13.39 20.65
C ALA A 484 28.15 -12.55 19.51
N TYR A 485 27.75 -11.28 19.39
CA TYR A 485 28.30 -10.34 18.43
C TYR A 485 28.10 -8.90 18.92
N THR A 486 29.01 -7.99 18.57
CA THR A 486 28.89 -6.57 18.86
C THR A 486 29.64 -5.77 17.80
N ASP A 487 29.05 -4.67 17.35
CA ASP A 487 29.71 -3.61 16.60
C ASP A 487 29.11 -2.24 16.99
N GLU A 488 29.38 -1.22 16.16
CA GLU A 488 28.90 0.15 16.40
C GLU A 488 27.38 0.27 16.33
N ASP A 489 26.69 -0.59 15.57
CA ASP A 489 25.25 -0.49 15.30
C ASP A 489 24.42 -1.46 16.14
N LEU A 490 24.94 -2.66 16.41
CA LEU A 490 24.19 -3.77 17.00
C LEU A 490 25.00 -4.55 18.05
N THR A 491 24.33 -4.96 19.12
CA THR A 491 24.85 -5.99 20.03
C THR A 491 23.86 -7.16 20.12
N LEU A 492 24.36 -8.37 19.86
CA LEU A 492 23.59 -9.61 19.93
C LEU A 492 24.01 -10.41 21.16
N TYR A 493 23.04 -10.76 21.99
CA TYR A 493 23.19 -11.56 23.19
C TYR A 493 22.51 -12.91 23.04
N ARG A 494 23.15 -13.95 23.57
CA ARG A 494 22.62 -15.31 23.60
C ARG A 494 21.98 -15.59 24.95
N VAL A 495 20.70 -15.99 24.94
CA VAL A 495 19.95 -16.38 26.14
C VAL A 495 19.84 -17.89 26.23
N GLY A 496 19.39 -18.53 25.14
CA GLY A 496 19.31 -20.00 25.03
C GLY A 496 17.91 -20.61 25.20
N GLY A 497 16.85 -19.80 25.36
CA GLY A 497 15.46 -20.26 25.33
C GLY A 497 15.00 -20.71 23.93
N SER A 498 13.81 -21.29 23.87
CA SER A 498 13.18 -21.72 22.61
C SER A 498 11.66 -21.67 22.73
N SER A 499 10.99 -21.37 21.62
CA SER A 499 9.53 -21.39 21.52
C SER A 499 9.08 -22.34 20.42
N PRO A 500 7.92 -23.02 20.57
CA PRO A 500 7.33 -23.77 19.47
C PRO A 500 6.90 -22.83 18.33
N GLN A 501 6.79 -23.39 17.12
CA GLN A 501 6.18 -22.69 15.98
C GLN A 501 4.68 -22.51 16.21
N ALA A 502 4.10 -21.48 15.58
CA ALA A 502 2.66 -21.26 15.64
C ALA A 502 1.88 -22.38 14.93
N ASP A 503 0.78 -22.78 15.55
CA ASP A 503 -0.18 -23.71 14.96
C ASP A 503 -0.87 -23.11 13.72
N GLY A 504 -1.39 -23.96 12.82
CA GLY A 504 -2.19 -23.52 11.67
C GLY A 504 -1.39 -23.05 10.45
N ARG A 505 -0.05 -23.12 10.48
CA ARG A 505 0.85 -22.79 9.35
C ARG A 505 0.40 -23.36 8.01
N THR A 506 0.03 -24.64 7.96
CA THR A 506 -0.38 -25.32 6.72
C THR A 506 -1.62 -24.68 6.09
N VAL A 507 -2.59 -24.30 6.91
CA VAL A 507 -3.85 -23.70 6.44
C VAL A 507 -3.61 -22.29 5.89
N VAL A 508 -2.80 -21.50 6.59
CA VAL A 508 -2.40 -20.16 6.13
C VAL A 508 -1.57 -20.24 4.85
N LEU A 509 -0.63 -21.19 4.74
CA LEU A 509 0.13 -21.39 3.51
C LEU A 509 -0.77 -21.77 2.33
N ALA A 510 -1.76 -22.66 2.53
CA ALA A 510 -2.72 -23.00 1.49
C ALA A 510 -3.51 -21.77 0.99
N ALA A 511 -3.90 -20.87 1.90
CA ALA A 511 -4.55 -19.60 1.55
C ALA A 511 -3.65 -18.69 0.69
N HIS A 512 -2.36 -18.60 1.03
CA HIS A 512 -1.37 -17.86 0.24
C HIS A 512 -1.15 -18.46 -1.15
N TRP A 513 -1.10 -19.80 -1.25
CA TRP A 513 -0.99 -20.49 -2.54
C TRP A 513 -2.22 -20.28 -3.43
N ALA A 514 -3.43 -20.22 -2.85
CA ALA A 514 -4.65 -19.91 -3.62
C ALA A 514 -4.60 -18.49 -4.21
N TRP A 515 -4.18 -17.50 -3.42
CA TRP A 515 -3.94 -16.14 -3.91
C TRP A 515 -2.87 -16.11 -5.02
N LEU A 516 -1.74 -16.77 -4.81
CA LEU A 516 -0.64 -16.79 -5.78
C LEU A 516 -1.04 -17.50 -7.08
N ALA A 517 -1.80 -18.59 -7.00
CA ALA A 517 -2.34 -19.28 -8.17
C ALA A 517 -3.29 -18.38 -8.97
N MET A 518 -4.11 -17.56 -8.30
CA MET A 518 -4.97 -16.59 -8.98
C MET A 518 -4.15 -15.50 -9.69
N LEU A 519 -3.11 -14.98 -9.02
CA LEU A 519 -2.19 -13.99 -9.60
C LEU A 519 -1.48 -14.54 -10.85
N LEU A 520 -0.84 -15.71 -10.73
CA LEU A 520 -0.07 -16.32 -11.81
C LEU A 520 -0.97 -16.84 -12.94
N GLY A 521 -2.12 -17.41 -12.62
CA GLY A 521 -3.10 -17.87 -13.60
C GLY A 521 -3.67 -16.72 -14.44
N GLY A 522 -4.00 -15.59 -13.78
CA GLY A 522 -4.40 -14.37 -14.46
C GLY A 522 -3.31 -13.80 -15.38
N ALA A 523 -2.07 -13.72 -14.88
CA ALA A 523 -0.91 -13.26 -15.66
C ALA A 523 -0.61 -14.15 -16.87
N GLY A 524 -0.59 -15.48 -16.68
CA GLY A 524 -0.31 -16.45 -17.75
C GLY A 524 -1.36 -16.39 -18.86
N ALA A 525 -2.64 -16.25 -18.53
CA ALA A 525 -3.71 -16.10 -19.51
C ALA A 525 -3.58 -14.80 -20.33
N LEU A 526 -3.16 -13.70 -19.70
CA LEU A 526 -2.89 -12.43 -20.40
C LEU A 526 -1.71 -12.55 -21.37
N LEU A 527 -0.62 -13.20 -20.93
CA LEU A 527 0.58 -13.41 -21.73
C LEU A 527 0.32 -14.34 -22.94
N ALA A 528 -0.33 -15.48 -22.73
CA ALA A 528 -0.65 -16.43 -23.81
C ALA A 528 -1.42 -15.75 -24.95
N ARG A 529 -2.35 -14.84 -24.62
CA ARG A 529 -3.09 -14.08 -25.63
C ARG A 529 -2.21 -13.09 -26.40
N SER A 530 -1.26 -12.44 -25.74
CA SER A 530 -0.35 -11.49 -26.42
C SER A 530 0.50 -12.21 -27.48
N VAL A 531 0.94 -13.43 -27.18
CA VAL A 531 1.69 -14.28 -28.12
C VAL A 531 0.81 -14.73 -29.29
N LEU A 532 -0.42 -15.21 -29.01
CA LEU A 532 -1.37 -15.67 -30.03
C LEU A 532 -1.89 -14.57 -30.96
N LYS A 533 -1.80 -13.29 -30.56
CA LYS A 533 -2.17 -12.14 -31.40
C LYS A 533 -1.04 -11.63 -32.30
N SER A 534 0.14 -12.23 -32.26
CA SER A 534 1.23 -11.88 -33.20
C SER A 534 0.76 -12.18 -34.63
N PRO A 535 0.83 -11.22 -35.57
CA PRO A 535 0.37 -11.44 -36.93
C PRO A 535 1.17 -12.58 -37.60
N PRO A 536 0.56 -13.37 -38.51
CA PRO A 536 1.31 -14.36 -39.26
C PRO A 536 2.46 -13.66 -40.01
N ARG A 537 3.68 -14.21 -39.89
CA ARG A 537 4.85 -13.77 -40.67
C ARG A 537 4.44 -13.64 -42.13
N VAL A 538 4.48 -12.43 -42.66
CA VAL A 538 4.30 -12.16 -44.09
C VAL A 538 5.35 -12.98 -44.83
N LYS A 539 4.94 -14.03 -45.54
CA LYS A 539 5.81 -14.74 -46.48
C LYS A 539 6.18 -13.72 -47.57
N ALA A 540 7.48 -13.43 -47.69
CA ALA A 540 8.01 -12.62 -48.78
C ALA A 540 7.59 -13.22 -50.13
N PRO A 541 7.14 -12.41 -51.10
CA PRO A 541 6.83 -12.93 -52.43
C PRO A 541 8.13 -13.39 -53.10
N HIS A 542 8.16 -14.65 -53.53
CA HIS A 542 9.17 -15.14 -54.44
C HIS A 542 9.14 -14.26 -55.70
N ARG A 543 10.19 -13.47 -55.92
CA ARG A 543 10.49 -12.90 -57.23
C ARG A 543 10.78 -14.05 -58.18
N ARG A 544 10.00 -14.16 -59.25
CA ARG A 544 10.36 -14.92 -60.45
C ARG A 544 11.33 -14.12 -61.28
#